data_AF-A0AAN5I539-F1
#
_entry.id   AF-A0AAN5I539-F1
#
_cell.length_a   1.000
_cell.length_b   1.000
_cell.length_c   1.000
_cell.angle_alpha   90.00
_cell.angle_beta   90.00
_cell.angle_gamma   90.00
#
_symmetry.space_group_name_H-M   'P 1'
#
loop_
_entity.id
_entity.type
_entity.pdbx_description
1 polymer ?
#
loop_
_entity_poly.entity_id
_entity_poly.type
_entity_poly.pdbx_seq_one_letter_code
_entity_poly.pdbx_strand_id
1 'polypeptide(L)'
;MSLPPIEALHMEYRIPINSDQFIHLISHHKFIHFSYAPVSIDWEELKRAIEKISSESRDRTVQLSINATILSAWLRNEGFSEISKCGNNCGGFQLVKPPDKYDDSLHLSYRRCSIRISRLDWRGGSFKSIVFMSNRRQEFYNPY
;
A
#
# COMPACT_ATOMS: atom_id res chain seq x y z
N MET A 1 23.54 16.22 -0.43
CA MET A 1 22.72 17.02 -1.36
C MET A 1 21.29 16.48 -1.28
N SER A 2 20.34 17.22 -0.71
CA SER A 2 18.93 16.81 -0.71
C SER A 2 18.30 17.29 -2.02
N LEU A 3 17.65 16.40 -2.75
CA LEU A 3 16.86 16.78 -3.91
C LEU A 3 15.70 17.68 -3.46
N PRO A 4 15.35 18.73 -4.22
CA PRO A 4 14.16 19.51 -3.92
C PRO A 4 12.92 18.59 -3.95
N PRO A 5 11.88 18.86 -3.14
CA PRO A 5 10.66 18.07 -3.15
C PRO A 5 10.02 18.12 -4.54
N ILE A 6 10.18 17.04 -5.31
CA ILE A 6 9.47 16.87 -6.58
C ILE A 6 8.04 16.49 -6.24
N GLU A 7 7.07 17.09 -6.93
CA GLU A 7 5.65 16.83 -6.70
C GLU A 7 5.33 15.34 -6.90
N ALA A 8 5.86 14.72 -7.95
CA ALA A 8 5.75 13.29 -8.20
C ALA A 8 7.11 12.66 -8.53
N LEU A 9 7.50 11.65 -7.74
CA LEU A 9 8.66 10.81 -8.01
C LEU A 9 8.19 9.50 -8.65
N HIS A 10 8.55 9.31 -9.93
CA HIS A 10 8.31 8.08 -10.67
C HIS A 10 9.60 7.27 -10.76
N MET A 11 9.57 6.02 -10.28
CA MET A 11 10.72 5.12 -10.34
C MET A 11 10.39 3.87 -11.17
N GLU A 12 11.00 3.80 -12.34
CA GLU A 12 10.85 2.70 -13.32
C GLU A 12 12.01 1.70 -13.27
N TYR A 13 13.11 2.05 -12.59
CA TYR A 13 14.34 1.27 -12.64
C TYR A 13 14.28 0.00 -11.78
N ARG A 14 14.92 -1.08 -12.26
CA ARG A 14 15.04 -2.38 -11.58
C ARG A 14 15.97 -2.38 -10.36
N ILE A 15 16.46 -1.22 -9.93
CA ILE A 15 17.37 -1.14 -8.78
C ILE A 15 16.51 -1.37 -7.53
N PRO A 16 16.82 -2.41 -6.73
CA PRO A 16 16.11 -2.63 -5.49
C PRO A 16 16.27 -1.43 -4.56
N ILE A 17 15.15 -1.00 -3.97
CA ILE A 17 15.15 0.07 -2.98
C ILE A 17 14.95 -0.60 -1.63
N ASN A 18 15.87 -0.33 -0.70
CA ASN A 18 15.77 -0.85 0.65
C ASN A 18 14.72 -0.05 1.45
N SER A 19 14.33 -0.58 2.60
CA SER A 19 13.30 0.02 3.46
C SER A 19 13.65 1.42 3.94
N ASP A 20 14.89 1.67 4.35
CA ASP A 20 15.33 3.01 4.79
C ASP A 20 15.19 4.06 3.69
N GLN A 21 15.61 3.72 2.47
CA GLN A 21 15.45 4.58 1.29
C GLN A 21 13.96 4.78 0.97
N PHE A 22 13.15 3.72 1.02
CA PHE A 22 11.71 3.81 0.80
C PHE A 22 11.04 4.79 1.79
N ILE A 23 11.30 4.64 3.08
CA ILE A 23 10.77 5.52 4.14
C ILE A 23 11.29 6.96 3.98
N HIS A 24 12.57 7.12 3.62
CA HIS A 24 13.14 8.43 3.36
C HIS A 24 12.40 9.13 2.21
N LEU A 25 12.14 8.43 1.10
CA LEU A 25 11.43 8.98 -0.04
C LEU A 25 9.98 9.38 0.34
N ILE A 26 9.26 8.53 1.09
CA ILE A 26 7.90 8.82 1.59
C ILE A 26 7.86 10.13 2.40
N SER A 27 8.91 10.40 3.15
CA SER A 27 8.98 11.61 3.99
C SER A 27 9.14 12.90 3.15
N HIS A 28 9.79 12.80 1.99
CA HIS A 28 10.17 13.96 1.18
C HIS A 28 9.20 14.26 0.03
N HIS A 29 8.61 13.25 -0.59
CA HIS A 29 7.81 13.39 -1.81
C HIS A 29 6.31 13.26 -1.55
N LYS A 30 5.51 14.04 -2.28
CA LYS A 30 4.04 14.01 -2.18
C LYS A 30 3.47 12.76 -2.86
N PHE A 31 3.86 12.50 -4.10
CA PHE A 31 3.48 11.32 -4.85
C PHE A 31 4.70 10.46 -5.14
N ILE A 32 4.63 9.17 -4.84
CA ILE A 32 5.69 8.21 -5.14
C ILE A 32 5.08 7.01 -5.82
N HIS A 33 5.59 6.68 -7.00
CA HIS A 33 5.15 5.52 -7.76
C HIS A 33 6.34 4.65 -8.13
N PHE A 34 6.32 3.41 -7.62
CA PHE A 34 7.26 2.35 -7.94
C PHE A 34 6.58 1.41 -8.95
N SER A 35 6.85 1.64 -10.24
CA SER A 35 6.18 0.90 -11.32
C SER A 35 6.73 -0.52 -11.48
N TYR A 36 8.07 -0.67 -11.45
CA TYR A 36 8.76 -1.95 -11.65
C TYR A 36 9.88 -2.22 -10.64
N ALA A 37 10.20 -1.27 -9.77
CA ALA A 37 11.25 -1.42 -8.78
C ALA A 37 10.82 -2.45 -7.71
N PRO A 38 11.55 -3.56 -7.51
CA PRO A 38 11.32 -4.41 -6.37
C PRO A 38 11.69 -3.62 -5.10
N VAL A 39 10.68 -3.23 -4.32
CA VAL A 39 10.90 -2.69 -2.99
C VAL A 39 11.13 -3.89 -2.08
N SER A 40 12.36 -4.02 -1.57
CA SER A 40 12.71 -5.06 -0.62
C SER A 40 12.27 -4.59 0.76
N ILE A 41 11.00 -4.83 1.09
CA ILE A 41 10.42 -4.54 2.39
C ILE A 41 9.80 -5.80 2.98
N ASP A 42 9.87 -5.92 4.30
CA ASP A 42 9.05 -6.84 5.06
C ASP A 42 7.72 -6.20 5.50
N TRP A 43 6.94 -6.95 6.26
CA TRP A 43 5.64 -6.50 6.73
C TRP A 43 5.72 -5.38 7.77
N GLU A 44 6.69 -5.42 8.68
CA GLU A 44 6.85 -4.40 9.72
C GLU A 44 7.32 -3.07 9.12
N GLU A 45 8.17 -3.13 8.10
CA GLU A 45 8.60 -1.97 7.33
C GLU A 45 7.44 -1.35 6.53
N LEU A 46 6.56 -2.18 5.95
CA LEU A 46 5.34 -1.69 5.31
C LEU A 46 4.39 -1.02 6.33
N LYS A 47 4.21 -1.61 7.52
CA LYS A 47 3.42 -0.97 8.60
C LYS A 47 4.02 0.38 8.99
N ARG A 48 5.34 0.47 9.16
CA ARG A 48 6.01 1.75 9.47
C ARG A 48 5.76 2.79 8.40
N ALA A 49 5.76 2.40 7.12
CA ALA A 49 5.40 3.29 6.02
C ALA A 49 3.94 3.78 6.12
N ILE A 50 3.01 2.87 6.40
CA ILE A 50 1.59 3.18 6.61
C ILE A 50 1.40 4.12 7.79
N GLU A 51 2.06 3.87 8.91
CA GLU A 51 2.04 4.72 10.10
C GLU A 51 2.59 6.11 9.80
N LYS A 52 3.71 6.19 9.07
CA LYS A 52 4.30 7.45 8.63
C LYS A 52 3.33 8.25 7.75
N ILE A 53 2.71 7.60 6.76
CA ILE A 53 1.70 8.24 5.90
C ILE A 53 0.51 8.71 6.74
N SER A 54 0.01 7.88 7.65
CA SER A 54 -1.14 8.20 8.50
C SER A 54 -0.91 9.39 9.45
N SER A 55 0.32 9.60 9.89
CA SER A 55 0.71 10.65 10.84
C SER A 55 1.08 11.98 10.17
N GLU A 56 1.45 11.96 8.89
CA GLU A 56 1.81 13.17 8.14
C GLU A 56 0.61 14.12 8.00
N SER A 57 0.85 15.43 8.13
CA SER A 57 -0.17 16.47 7.95
C SER A 57 -0.38 16.85 6.48
N ARG A 58 0.66 16.67 5.67
CA ARG A 58 0.65 16.90 4.22
C ARG A 58 0.13 15.67 3.50
N ASP A 59 -0.53 15.89 2.37
CA ASP A 59 -0.95 14.82 1.48
C ASP A 59 0.26 13.98 1.03
N ARG A 60 0.08 12.67 1.06
CA ARG A 60 1.02 11.64 0.65
C ARG A 60 0.27 10.55 -0.08
N THR A 61 0.88 10.09 -1.16
CA THR A 61 0.38 8.98 -1.95
C THR A 61 1.54 8.13 -2.40
N VAL A 62 1.43 6.83 -2.17
CA VAL A 62 2.47 5.84 -2.48
C VAL A 62 1.83 4.70 -3.23
N GLN A 63 2.42 4.29 -4.35
CA GLN A 63 2.05 3.09 -5.07
C GLN A 63 3.27 2.18 -5.21
N LEU A 64 3.14 0.93 -4.79
CA LEU A 64 4.18 -0.09 -4.96
C LEU A 64 3.60 -1.44 -5.38
N SER A 65 4.45 -2.28 -5.96
CA SER A 65 4.12 -3.63 -6.39
C SER A 65 4.72 -4.68 -5.46
N ILE A 66 3.89 -5.53 -4.86
CA ILE A 66 4.29 -6.59 -3.93
C ILE A 66 3.89 -7.94 -4.52
N ASN A 67 4.66 -9.01 -4.27
CA ASN A 67 4.22 -10.34 -4.70
C ASN A 67 2.94 -10.76 -3.95
N ALA A 68 1.96 -11.29 -4.69
CA ALA A 68 0.64 -11.62 -4.15
C ALA A 68 0.69 -12.70 -3.06
N THR A 69 1.56 -13.71 -3.20
CA THR A 69 1.75 -14.73 -2.16
C THR A 69 2.26 -14.13 -0.86
N ILE A 70 3.27 -13.25 -0.93
CA ILE A 70 3.83 -12.57 0.25
C ILE A 70 2.75 -11.69 0.90
N LEU A 71 2.07 -10.86 0.11
CA LEU A 71 1.06 -9.94 0.62
C LEU A 71 -0.13 -10.66 1.27
N SER A 72 -0.63 -11.72 0.63
CA SER A 72 -1.72 -12.53 1.19
C SER A 72 -1.31 -13.21 2.50
N ALA A 73 -0.05 -13.65 2.63
CA ALA A 73 0.47 -14.22 3.87
C ALA A 73 0.52 -13.17 4.99
N TRP A 74 0.99 -11.95 4.70
CA TRP A 74 0.98 -10.86 5.67
C TRP A 74 -0.43 -10.50 6.14
N LEU A 75 -1.39 -10.38 5.21
CA LEU A 75 -2.79 -10.10 5.55
C LEU A 75 -3.41 -11.21 6.42
N ARG A 76 -3.13 -12.48 6.10
CA ARG A 76 -3.57 -13.61 6.93
C ARG A 76 -2.97 -13.60 8.33
N ASN A 77 -1.69 -13.23 8.45
CA ASN A 77 -1.04 -13.13 9.76
C ASN A 77 -1.66 -12.04 10.64
N GLU A 78 -2.22 -10.98 10.04
CA GLU A 78 -3.00 -9.98 10.79
C GLU A 78 -4.43 -10.43 11.13
N GLY A 79 -4.90 -11.53 10.54
CA GLY A 79 -6.23 -12.09 10.76
C GLY A 79 -7.24 -11.85 9.64
N PHE A 80 -6.83 -11.31 8.49
CA PHE A 80 -7.71 -11.19 7.33
C PHE A 80 -7.80 -12.48 6.52
N SER A 81 -8.95 -12.71 5.90
CA SER A 81 -9.20 -13.86 5.04
C SER A 81 -10.20 -13.51 3.93
N GLU A 82 -10.42 -14.44 3.01
CA GLU A 82 -11.41 -14.32 1.94
C GLU A 82 -12.84 -14.10 2.45
N ILE A 83 -13.15 -14.59 3.66
CA ILE A 83 -14.47 -14.44 4.26
C ILE A 83 -14.61 -13.18 5.14
N SER A 84 -13.56 -12.37 5.25
CA SER A 84 -13.60 -11.11 5.99
C SER A 84 -14.61 -10.15 5.36
N LYS A 85 -15.36 -9.43 6.20
CA LYS A 85 -16.45 -8.52 5.83
C LYS A 85 -16.09 -7.08 6.18
N CYS A 86 -16.75 -6.13 5.51
CA CYS A 86 -16.65 -4.71 5.85
C CYS A 86 -16.83 -4.50 7.37
N GLY A 87 -16.01 -3.63 7.95
CA GLY A 87 -15.98 -3.32 9.36
C GLY A 87 -15.14 -4.26 10.23
N ASN A 88 -14.62 -5.39 9.70
CA ASN A 88 -13.67 -6.20 10.47
C ASN A 88 -12.40 -5.40 10.80
N ASN A 89 -11.95 -5.51 12.06
CA ASN A 89 -10.72 -4.88 12.53
C ASN A 89 -9.70 -5.96 12.88
N CYS A 90 -8.54 -5.91 12.24
CA CYS A 90 -7.48 -6.90 12.35
C CYS A 90 -6.13 -6.15 12.33
N GLY A 91 -5.28 -6.33 13.34
CA GLY A 91 -3.97 -5.66 13.34
C GLY A 91 -3.98 -4.13 13.40
N GLY A 92 -5.09 -3.52 13.84
CA GLY A 92 -5.30 -2.06 13.75
C GLY A 92 -5.75 -1.55 12.39
N PHE A 93 -5.90 -2.44 11.40
CA PHE A 93 -6.52 -2.16 10.11
C PHE A 93 -8.01 -2.45 10.16
N GLN A 94 -8.82 -1.57 9.58
CA GLN A 94 -10.23 -1.81 9.34
C GLN A 94 -10.44 -2.19 7.88
N LEU A 95 -11.19 -3.27 7.64
CA LEU A 95 -11.66 -3.63 6.30
C LEU A 95 -12.78 -2.70 5.87
N VAL A 96 -12.52 -1.85 4.87
CA VAL A 96 -13.51 -0.91 4.33
C VAL A 96 -14.36 -1.57 3.26
N LYS A 97 -13.72 -2.32 2.35
CA LYS A 97 -14.37 -3.04 1.25
C LYS A 97 -13.61 -4.33 0.95
N PRO A 98 -14.23 -5.52 1.05
CA PRO A 98 -13.65 -6.76 0.55
C PRO A 98 -13.73 -6.80 -0.99
N PRO A 99 -12.88 -7.60 -1.65
CA PRO A 99 -13.04 -7.89 -3.07
C PRO A 99 -14.43 -8.47 -3.37
N ASP A 100 -15.01 -8.10 -4.51
CA ASP A 100 -16.27 -8.64 -5.00
C ASP A 100 -16.19 -8.99 -6.50
N LYS A 101 -17.32 -9.40 -7.10
CA LYS A 101 -17.38 -9.81 -8.50
C LYS A 101 -17.14 -8.68 -9.52
N TYR A 102 -17.20 -7.42 -9.10
CA TYR A 102 -17.06 -6.24 -9.95
C TYR A 102 -15.74 -5.50 -9.70
N ASP A 103 -15.19 -5.63 -8.50
CA ASP A 103 -13.93 -5.00 -8.10
C ASP A 103 -13.09 -5.98 -7.28
N ASP A 104 -11.96 -6.41 -7.86
CA ASP A 104 -11.02 -7.33 -7.23
C ASP A 104 -10.13 -6.66 -6.16
N SER A 105 -10.41 -5.39 -5.83
CA SER A 105 -9.65 -4.61 -4.87
C SER A 105 -10.10 -4.84 -3.42
N LEU A 106 -9.13 -5.09 -2.54
CA LEU A 106 -9.30 -5.03 -1.09
C LEU A 106 -8.99 -3.60 -0.61
N HIS A 107 -9.92 -2.99 0.14
CA HIS A 107 -9.73 -1.66 0.70
C HIS A 107 -9.62 -1.75 2.22
N LEU A 108 -8.52 -1.24 2.76
CA LEU A 108 -8.28 -1.16 4.20
C LEU A 108 -8.12 0.31 4.61
N SER A 109 -8.40 0.60 5.87
CA SER A 109 -8.03 1.86 6.51
C SER A 109 -7.16 1.60 7.73
N TYR A 110 -6.17 2.45 7.93
CA TYR A 110 -5.35 2.52 9.13
C TYR A 110 -5.26 3.98 9.56
N ARG A 111 -5.97 4.35 10.62
CA ARG A 111 -6.10 5.75 11.07
C ARG A 111 -6.52 6.65 9.88
N ARG A 112 -5.68 7.63 9.50
CA ARG A 112 -5.92 8.52 8.34
C ARG A 112 -5.39 7.99 7.01
N CYS A 113 -4.73 6.83 6.99
CA CYS A 113 -4.22 6.21 5.77
C CYS A 113 -5.27 5.27 5.17
N SER A 114 -5.63 5.54 3.93
CA SER A 114 -6.42 4.68 3.05
C SER A 114 -5.49 3.78 2.25
N ILE A 115 -5.81 2.49 2.18
CA ILE A 115 -5.00 1.47 1.51
C ILE A 115 -5.91 0.72 0.53
N ARG A 116 -5.51 0.68 -0.74
CA ARG A 116 -6.16 -0.15 -1.77
C ARG A 116 -5.16 -1.17 -2.29
N ILE A 117 -5.56 -2.42 -2.29
CA ILE A 117 -4.79 -3.54 -2.80
C ILE A 117 -5.56 -4.12 -3.98
N SER A 118 -5.07 -3.89 -5.20
CA SER A 118 -5.66 -4.47 -6.41
C SER A 118 -4.92 -5.73 -6.81
N ARG A 119 -5.61 -6.65 -7.50
CA ARG A 119 -5.09 -7.98 -7.84
C ARG A 119 -4.62 -8.72 -6.59
N LEU A 120 -5.50 -8.91 -5.61
CA LEU A 120 -5.22 -9.79 -4.47
C LEU A 120 -5.78 -11.17 -4.77
N ASP A 121 -4.99 -12.22 -4.55
CA ASP A 121 -5.48 -13.59 -4.48
C ASP A 121 -5.12 -14.17 -3.11
N TRP A 122 -6.15 -14.57 -2.37
CA TRP A 122 -6.02 -15.16 -1.05
C TRP A 122 -5.31 -16.52 -1.07
N ARG A 123 -5.26 -17.21 -2.21
CA ARG A 123 -4.46 -18.42 -2.42
C ARG A 123 -3.01 -18.13 -2.79
N GLY A 124 -2.68 -16.86 -3.05
CA GLY A 124 -1.39 -16.42 -3.54
C GLY A 124 -1.23 -16.60 -5.05
N GLY A 125 -0.06 -16.23 -5.57
CA GLY A 125 0.23 -16.28 -7.00
C GLY A 125 1.60 -15.71 -7.34
N SER A 126 2.08 -15.98 -8.55
CA SER A 126 3.36 -15.47 -9.04
C SER A 126 3.29 -14.00 -9.49
N PHE A 127 2.08 -13.45 -9.63
CA PHE A 127 1.86 -12.07 -10.05
C PHE A 127 2.11 -11.06 -8.93
N LYS A 128 2.15 -9.78 -9.31
CA LYS A 128 2.31 -8.65 -8.39
C LYS A 128 0.93 -8.03 -8.09
N SER A 129 0.63 -7.88 -6.81
CA SER A 129 -0.47 -7.04 -6.31
C SER A 129 0.00 -5.59 -6.26
N ILE A 130 -0.90 -4.67 -6.58
CA ILE A 130 -0.61 -3.23 -6.52
C ILE A 130 -1.16 -2.71 -5.19
N VAL A 131 -0.25 -2.19 -4.36
CA VAL A 131 -0.60 -1.56 -3.09
C VAL A 131 -0.52 -0.05 -3.26
N PHE A 132 -1.66 0.60 -3.07
CA PHE A 132 -1.81 2.05 -3.08
C PHE A 132 -2.12 2.53 -1.68
N MET A 133 -1.37 3.50 -1.17
CA MET A 133 -1.51 4.05 0.18
C MET A 133 -1.62 5.56 0.10
N SER A 134 -2.57 6.16 0.83
CA SER A 134 -2.78 7.61 0.80
C SER A 134 -3.36 8.13 2.10
N ASN A 135 -2.84 9.24 2.62
CA ASN A 135 -3.48 9.98 3.73
C ASN A 135 -4.36 11.15 3.24
N ARG A 136 -4.37 11.40 1.93
CA ARG A 136 -5.34 12.31 1.32
C ARG A 136 -6.72 11.69 1.51
N ARG A 137 -7.70 12.51 1.90
CA ARG A 137 -9.13 12.16 1.82
C ARG A 137 -9.45 11.88 0.35
N GLN A 138 -9.23 10.65 -0.09
CA GLN A 138 -9.79 10.14 -1.32
C GLN A 138 -11.12 9.51 -0.95
N GLU A 139 -12.19 10.15 -1.39
CA GLU A 139 -13.35 9.39 -1.84
C GLU A 139 -12.77 8.41 -2.86
N PHE A 140 -12.95 7.10 -2.65
CA PHE A 140 -12.52 6.09 -3.62
C PHE A 140 -13.36 6.28 -4.89
N TYR A 141 -13.02 7.28 -5.70
CA TYR A 141 -13.57 7.50 -7.01
C TYR A 141 -13.00 6.42 -7.91
N ASN A 142 -13.90 5.55 -8.34
CA ASN A 142 -13.66 4.59 -9.40
C ASN A 142 -13.38 5.37 -10.70
N PRO A 143 -12.18 5.28 -11.32
CA PRO A 143 -11.93 6.01 -12.56
C PRO A 143 -12.17 5.16 -13.81
N TYR A 144 -12.83 3.99 -13.73
CA TYR A 144 -13.29 3.21 -14.90
C TYR A 144 -14.54 2.38 -14.58
#